data_AF-A0A2E2UAP8-F1
#
_entry.id   AF-A0A2E2UAP8-F1
#
_cell.length_a   1.000
_cell.length_b   1.000
_cell.length_c   1.000
_cell.angle_alpha   90.00
_cell.angle_beta   90.00
_cell.angle_gamma   90.00
#
_symmetry.space_group_name_H-M   'P 1'
#
loop_
_entity.id
_entity.type
_entity.pdbx_description
1 polymer ?
#
loop_
_entity_poly.entity_id
_entity_poly.type
_entity_poly.pdbx_seq_one_letter_code
_entity_poly.pdbx_strand_id
1 'polypeptide(L)'
;MMGVSMKDLNKSLNLKLIIKKCYVCGEMSETTKEPERCTTCGKSFLPLNYFTKIHDHGEFKHLFCDTNDLGEEDLIKGIYVIW
;
A
#
# COMPACT_ATOMS: atom_id res chain seq x y z
N MET A 1 -4.01 9.18 -31.33
CA MET A 1 -2.79 8.80 -30.57
C MET A 1 -3.23 7.80 -29.52
N MET A 2 -2.77 6.55 -29.58
CA MET A 2 -3.17 5.52 -28.60
C MET A 2 -2.48 5.84 -27.27
N GLY A 3 -3.26 6.21 -26.25
CA GLY A 3 -2.73 6.44 -24.91
C GLY A 3 -2.35 5.11 -24.28
N VAL A 4 -1.07 4.93 -23.95
CA VAL A 4 -0.60 3.77 -23.20
C VAL A 4 -1.19 3.83 -21.80
N SER A 5 -1.83 2.75 -21.34
CA SER A 5 -2.38 2.68 -19.99
C SER A 5 -1.26 2.69 -18.96
N MET A 6 -1.46 3.40 -17.85
CA MET A 6 -0.48 3.49 -16.76
C MET A 6 -0.13 2.10 -16.19
N LYS A 7 -1.08 1.16 -16.25
CA LYS A 7 -0.87 -0.24 -15.84
C LYS A 7 0.11 -0.97 -16.75
N ASP A 8 0.03 -0.73 -18.05
CA ASP A 8 0.94 -1.32 -19.04
C ASP A 8 2.35 -0.73 -18.90
N LEU A 9 2.43 0.57 -18.59
CA LEU A 9 3.70 1.24 -18.30
C LEU A 9 4.36 0.69 -17.03
N ASN A 10 3.60 0.57 -15.93
CA ASN A 10 4.13 0.04 -14.67
C ASN A 10 4.63 -1.41 -14.80
N LYS A 11 3.93 -2.23 -15.60
CA LYS A 11 4.35 -3.59 -15.93
C LYS A 11 5.61 -3.62 -16.79
N SER A 12 5.71 -2.73 -17.79
CA SER A 12 6.90 -2.61 -18.62
C SER A 12 8.12 -2.11 -17.84
N LEU A 13 7.89 -1.27 -16.82
CA LEU A 13 8.93 -0.74 -15.92
C LEU A 13 9.22 -1.66 -14.72
N ASN A 14 8.50 -2.78 -14.61
CA ASN A 14 8.63 -3.75 -13.52
C ASN A 14 8.56 -3.10 -12.12
N LEU A 15 7.69 -2.10 -11.96
CA LEU A 15 7.54 -1.37 -10.71
C LEU A 15 6.84 -2.25 -9.67
N LYS A 16 7.42 -2.34 -8.47
CA LYS A 16 6.72 -2.92 -7.31
C LYS A 16 5.59 -1.97 -6.90
N LEU A 17 4.37 -2.49 -6.86
CA LEU A 17 3.17 -1.73 -6.49
C LEU A 17 2.58 -2.28 -5.19
N ILE A 18 2.15 -1.38 -4.33
CA ILE A 18 1.31 -1.66 -3.17
C ILE A 18 -0.14 -1.52 -3.59
N ILE A 19 -0.91 -2.57 -3.37
CA ILE A 19 -2.36 -2.57 -3.56
C ILE A 19 -3.01 -2.56 -2.17
N LYS A 20 -3.74 -1.49 -1.84
CA LYS A 20 -4.43 -1.35 -0.53
C LYS A 20 -5.91 -1.09 -0.74
N LYS A 21 -6.75 -1.88 -0.06
CA LYS A 21 -8.21 -1.73 -0.05
C LYS A 21 -8.65 -0.88 1.14
N CYS A 22 -9.51 0.11 0.91
CA CYS A 22 -10.14 0.81 2.01
C CYS A 22 -11.17 -0.07 2.72
N TYR A 23 -11.01 -0.26 4.03
CA TYR A 23 -11.96 -1.05 4.83
C TYR A 23 -13.29 -0.33 5.12
N VAL A 24 -13.36 0.99 4.85
CA VAL A 24 -14.58 1.78 5.04
C VAL A 24 -15.40 1.85 3.76
N CYS A 25 -14.80 2.26 2.64
CA CYS A 25 -15.54 2.47 1.38
C CYS A 25 -15.25 1.43 0.29
N GLY A 26 -14.29 0.52 0.50
CA GLY A 26 -13.96 -0.54 -0.47
C GLY A 26 -13.06 -0.11 -1.63
N GLU A 27 -12.71 1.16 -1.76
CA GLU A 27 -11.83 1.69 -2.82
C GLU A 27 -10.48 0.95 -2.86
N MET A 28 -9.97 0.69 -4.07
CA MET A 28 -8.69 0.04 -4.29
C MET A 28 -7.65 1.06 -4.76
N SER A 29 -6.56 1.22 -4.01
CA SER A 29 -5.45 2.08 -4.40
C SER A 29 -4.27 1.25 -4.86
N GLU A 30 -3.74 1.55 -6.04
CA GLU A 30 -2.47 1.05 -6.58
C GLU A 30 -1.43 2.18 -6.48
N THR A 31 -0.36 1.96 -5.72
CA THR A 31 0.61 3.03 -5.39
C THR A 31 2.03 2.48 -5.31
N THR A 32 3.04 3.32 -5.51
CA THR A 32 4.47 2.98 -5.30
C THR A 32 4.96 3.34 -3.89
N LYS A 33 4.10 3.97 -3.06
CA LYS A 33 4.36 4.31 -1.67
C LYS A 33 3.12 3.99 -0.85
N GLU A 34 3.30 3.51 0.39
CA GLU A 34 2.16 3.19 1.24
C GLU A 34 1.23 4.41 1.42
N PRO A 35 -0.06 4.30 1.09
CA PRO A 35 -1.00 5.40 1.25
C PRO A 35 -1.34 5.59 2.74
N GLU A 36 -1.28 6.84 3.21
CA GLU A 36 -1.62 7.21 4.59
C GLU A 36 -3.14 7.35 4.78
N ARG A 37 -3.87 7.71 3.72
CA ARG A 37 -5.32 7.91 3.72
C ARG A 37 -5.95 7.40 2.43
N CYS A 38 -7.21 7.01 2.50
CA CYS A 38 -8.02 6.73 1.33
C CYS A 38 -8.25 8.03 0.54
N THR A 39 -7.98 8.01 -0.76
CA THR A 39 -8.20 9.16 -1.66
C THR A 39 -9.68 9.45 -1.89
N THR A 40 -10.56 8.45 -1.73
CA THR A 40 -12.01 8.61 -1.93
C THR A 40 -12.72 9.09 -0.67
N CYS A 41 -12.52 8.44 0.48
CA CYS A 41 -13.26 8.76 1.72
C CYS A 41 -12.43 9.50 2.79
N GLY A 42 -11.15 9.76 2.53
CA GLY A 42 -10.25 10.47 3.46
C GLY A 42 -9.84 9.68 4.70
N LYS A 43 -10.32 8.44 4.86
CA LYS A 43 -10.04 7.62 6.05
C LYS A 43 -8.54 7.30 6.18
N SER A 44 -7.98 7.54 7.36
CA SER A 44 -6.59 7.16 7.69
C SER A 44 -6.40 5.65 7.74
N PHE A 45 -5.28 5.21 7.20
CA PHE A 45 -4.78 3.85 7.30
C PHE A 45 -3.77 3.73 8.43
N LEU A 46 -3.67 2.52 9.00
CA LEU A 46 -2.52 2.15 9.83
C LEU A 46 -1.33 1.81 8.90
N PRO A 47 -0.10 2.18 9.30
CA PRO A 47 1.11 1.76 8.59
C PRO A 47 1.27 0.23 8.55
N LEU A 48 1.91 -0.28 7.50
CA LEU A 48 2.36 -1.67 7.45
C LEU A 48 3.35 -1.92 8.60
N ASN A 49 3.22 -3.10 9.24
CA ASN A 49 4.03 -3.49 10.40
C ASN A 49 3.95 -2.52 11.59
N TYR A 50 2.82 -1.81 11.75
CA TYR A 50 2.61 -0.83 12.84
C TYR A 50 3.04 -1.35 14.21
N PHE A 51 2.61 -2.55 14.60
CA PHE A 51 2.91 -3.13 15.93
C PHE A 51 4.41 -3.35 16.19
N THR A 52 5.21 -3.60 15.15
CA THR A 52 6.66 -3.72 15.28
C THR A 52 7.30 -2.35 15.43
N LYS A 53 6.72 -1.32 14.79
CA LYS A 53 7.30 0.02 14.70
C LYS A 53 6.89 0.95 15.84
N ILE A 54 5.77 0.71 16.53
CA ILE A 54 5.33 1.56 17.66
C ILE A 54 6.27 1.55 18.87
N HIS A 55 7.15 0.55 18.97
CA HIS A 55 8.17 0.49 20.02
C HIS A 55 9.39 1.36 19.69
N ASP A 56 9.45 1.90 18.47
CA ASP A 56 10.43 2.89 18.06
C ASP A 56 9.85 4.30 18.34
N HIS A 57 10.50 5.06 19.22
CA HIS A 57 10.00 6.36 19.71
C HIS A 57 10.14 7.51 18.68
N GLY A 58 10.17 7.18 17.38
CA GLY A 58 10.25 8.15 16.28
C GLY A 58 8.90 8.78 15.92
N GLU A 59 8.92 9.82 15.08
CA GLU A 59 7.67 10.42 14.60
C GLU A 59 6.84 9.43 13.77
N PHE A 60 5.51 9.44 13.96
CA PHE A 60 4.55 8.52 13.32
C PHE A 60 4.72 8.39 11.80
N LYS A 61 5.13 9.46 11.12
CA LYS A 61 5.39 9.47 9.66
C LYS A 61 6.55 8.56 9.23
N HIS A 62 7.46 8.23 10.13
CA HIS A 62 8.59 7.34 9.88
C HIS A 62 8.21 5.86 10.04
N LEU A 63 6.99 5.57 10.49
CA LEU A 63 6.50 4.20 10.63
C LEU A 63 6.03 3.61 9.28
N PHE A 64 6.14 4.30 8.16
CA PHE A 64 5.73 3.81 6.83
C PHE A 64 6.96 3.36 6.04
N CYS A 65 6.86 2.21 5.36
CA CYS A 65 7.97 1.66 4.56
C CYS A 65 7.92 2.15 3.11
N ASP A 66 9.08 2.27 2.47
CA ASP A 66 9.18 2.35 1.02
C ASP A 66 9.03 0.95 0.40
N THR A 67 8.55 0.88 -0.84
CA THR A 67 8.42 -0.41 -1.56
C THR A 67 9.73 -1.14 -1.78
N ASN A 68 10.85 -0.41 -1.84
CA ASN A 68 12.17 -1.01 -1.97
C ASN A 68 12.60 -1.73 -0.69
N ASP A 69 12.00 -1.37 0.45
CA ASP A 69 12.28 -1.97 1.76
C ASP A 69 11.45 -3.24 2.02
N LEU A 70 10.49 -3.59 1.14
CA LEU A 70 9.59 -4.73 1.32
C LEU A 70 10.16 -6.01 0.69
N GLY A 71 10.22 -7.06 1.51
CA GLY A 71 10.63 -8.41 1.14
C GLY A 71 9.46 -9.34 0.79
N GLU A 72 9.76 -10.59 0.42
CA GLU A 72 8.72 -11.60 0.16
C GLU A 72 8.00 -12.06 1.44
N GLU A 73 8.66 -11.92 2.58
CA GLU A 73 8.16 -12.21 3.92
C GLU A 73 7.06 -11.25 4.36
N ASP A 74 7.05 -10.02 3.85
CA ASP A 74 6.01 -9.02 4.10
C ASP A 74 4.75 -9.28 3.25
N LEU A 75 4.82 -10.22 2.29
CA LEU A 75 3.70 -10.55 1.43
C LEU A 75 2.62 -11.31 2.23
N ILE A 76 1.46 -10.69 2.40
CA ILE A 76 0.30 -11.37 2.98
C ILE A 76 -0.24 -12.40 1.97
N LYS A 77 0.15 -13.66 2.16
CA LYS A 77 -0.32 -14.80 1.35
C LYS A 77 -1.65 -15.32 1.92
N GLY A 78 -2.76 -14.89 1.34
CA GLY A 78 -4.09 -15.42 1.65
C GLY A 78 -4.94 -14.52 2.55
N ILE A 79 -5.53 -13.47 1.96
CA ILE A 79 -6.67 -12.79 2.57
C ILE A 79 -7.93 -13.52 2.08
N TYR A 80 -8.36 -14.54 2.80
CA TYR A 80 -9.71 -15.09 2.63
C TYR A 80 -10.64 -14.35 3.59
N VAL A 81 -11.65 -13.67 3.04
CA VAL A 81 -12.76 -13.12 3.83
C VAL A 81 -14.03 -13.73 3.25
N ILE A 82 -14.73 -14.52 4.05
CA ILE A 82 -16.13 -14.89 3.80
C ILE A 82 -16.96 -13.81 4.50
N TRP A 83 -17.84 -13.14 3.74
CA TRP A 83 -18.70 -12.06 4.23
C TRP A 83 -19.95 -12.62 4.91
#